data_AF-A0A7Z7AYP6-F1
#
_entry.id   AF-A0A7Z7AYP6-F1
#
_cell.length_a   1.000
_cell.length_b   1.000
_cell.length_c   1.000
_cell.angle_alpha   90.00
_cell.angle_beta   90.00
_cell.angle_gamma   90.00
#
_symmetry.space_group_name_H-M   'P 1'
#
loop_
_entity.id
_entity.type
_entity.pdbx_description
1 polymer ?
#
loop_
_entity_poly.entity_id
_entity_poly.type
_entity_poly.pdbx_seq_one_letter_code
_entity_poly.pdbx_strand_id
1 'polypeptide(L)'
;MINILVIGFSTRNIVCSGSRAGYNMYAIDAFCDHDLQQCARDFAKLDIDESFDASKISLDEISELIEGFGVEFDAIIPGSGFETIGLERLPYWILGNDPRIMAEVSDKHLFSIFLKKRGVAHPETVLLHDIGMLEFPIMVKPACSGGGIFNMKVESPEDLLLLGNRLKKAGMPPGKSKIIAQEFVEGLPVSVSVLSTKDRAVAIAVNEQLIGTTWLTEMPFAYCGNITPFDTPYASEMKQVAENIILELGLVGSNGVDFIITESGPVVIEVNARFQGSLDSVEMATGMNLLESHLKAFEGIIEIPAEITSLKEKGSVNKYAGRCILYSERNMVMTETVRDMLLERDVCDIPVAGQVIGPNEPVISVLSFGNDRDEVICGMKDSVMFIRESLNLLES
;
A
#
# COMPACT_ATOMS: atom_id res chain seq x y z
N MET A 1 10.69 9.15 25.73
CA MET A 1 10.41 8.17 24.65
C MET A 1 9.67 8.96 23.58
N ILE A 2 10.06 8.83 22.33
CA ILE A 2 9.53 9.69 21.25
C ILE A 2 8.08 9.30 20.99
N ASN A 3 7.19 10.30 20.97
CA ASN A 3 5.77 10.17 20.67
C ASN A 3 5.55 10.42 19.17
N ILE A 4 5.08 9.41 18.44
CA ILE A 4 4.89 9.47 17.00
C ILE A 4 3.43 9.19 16.69
N LEU A 5 2.79 10.09 15.96
CA LEU A 5 1.44 9.91 15.45
C LEU A 5 1.48 9.46 13.98
N VAL A 6 0.71 8.43 13.65
CA VAL A 6 0.48 8.02 12.26
C VAL A 6 -0.96 8.36 11.89
N ILE A 7 -1.17 9.02 10.74
CA ILE A 7 -2.51 9.42 10.26
C ILE A 7 -2.74 8.79 8.88
N GLY A 8 -3.77 7.97 8.73
CA GLY A 8 -4.01 7.26 7.47
C GLY A 8 -5.34 6.54 7.45
N PHE A 9 -5.78 6.06 6.28
CA PHE A 9 -6.92 5.14 6.23
C PHE A 9 -6.62 3.82 6.94
N SER A 10 -5.42 3.29 6.73
CA SER A 10 -4.89 2.13 7.45
C SER A 10 -3.45 2.45 7.86
N THR A 11 -3.19 2.33 9.16
CA THR A 11 -1.94 2.74 9.82
C THR A 11 -1.30 1.61 10.63
N ARG A 12 -2.02 0.50 10.80
CA ARG A 12 -1.67 -0.66 11.63
C ARG A 12 -0.23 -1.12 11.43
N ASN A 13 0.20 -1.36 10.20
CA ASN A 13 1.54 -1.88 9.92
C ASN A 13 2.65 -0.91 10.35
N ILE A 14 2.48 0.40 10.14
CA ILE A 14 3.41 1.46 10.56
C ILE A 14 3.47 1.55 12.10
N VAL A 15 2.29 1.57 12.74
CA VAL A 15 2.15 1.68 14.20
C VAL A 15 2.74 0.47 14.91
N CYS A 16 2.44 -0.75 14.45
CA CYS A 16 3.02 -1.96 15.02
C CYS A 16 4.53 -2.07 14.78
N SER A 17 5.04 -1.63 13.62
CA SER A 17 6.49 -1.53 13.38
C SER A 17 7.15 -0.59 14.38
N GLY A 18 6.57 0.59 14.62
CA GLY A 18 7.09 1.54 15.60
C GLY A 18 7.05 1.08 17.05
N SER A 19 5.97 0.41 17.44
CA SER A 19 5.82 -0.17 18.76
C SER A 19 6.93 -1.21 19.02
N ARG A 20 7.23 -2.06 18.03
CA ARG A 20 8.37 -3.01 18.07
C ARG A 20 9.74 -2.32 18.17
N ALA A 21 9.89 -1.14 17.59
CA ALA A 21 11.11 -0.32 17.70
C ALA A 21 11.22 0.46 19.03
N GLY A 22 10.19 0.40 19.89
CA GLY A 22 10.21 1.04 21.21
C GLY A 22 9.75 2.50 21.22
N TYR A 23 9.05 2.96 20.19
CA TYR A 23 8.42 4.28 20.15
C TYR A 23 7.05 4.27 20.80
N ASN A 24 6.61 5.43 21.31
CA ASN A 24 5.23 5.61 21.72
C ASN A 24 4.39 5.94 20.48
N MET A 25 3.72 4.93 19.93
CA MET A 25 2.96 5.07 18.70
C MET A 25 1.50 5.43 18.98
N TYR A 26 0.97 6.37 18.21
CA TYR A 26 -0.42 6.79 18.23
C TYR A 26 -0.99 6.72 16.82
N ALA A 27 -2.31 6.60 16.70
CA ALA A 27 -2.95 6.43 15.40
C ALA A 27 -4.22 7.28 15.26
N ILE A 28 -4.37 7.93 14.11
CA ILE A 28 -5.68 8.34 13.58
C ILE A 28 -5.94 7.42 12.38
N ASP A 29 -6.95 6.56 12.51
CA ASP A 29 -7.16 5.41 11.62
C ASP A 29 -8.64 5.19 11.31
N ALA A 30 -8.97 4.76 10.09
CA ALA A 30 -10.37 4.55 9.70
C ALA A 30 -10.97 3.24 10.23
N PHE A 31 -10.16 2.20 10.35
CA PHE A 31 -10.61 0.87 10.75
C PHE A 31 -10.52 0.70 12.26
N CYS A 32 -9.40 1.13 12.84
CA CYS A 32 -9.02 0.90 14.23
C CYS A 32 -8.98 -0.60 14.59
N ASP A 33 -8.35 -1.39 13.72
CA ASP A 33 -8.24 -2.84 13.83
C ASP A 33 -7.73 -3.27 15.22
N HIS A 34 -8.17 -4.44 15.67
CA HIS A 34 -7.90 -4.94 17.03
C HIS A 34 -6.42 -4.95 17.40
N ASP A 35 -5.56 -5.35 16.46
CA ASP A 35 -4.11 -5.37 16.61
C ASP A 35 -3.47 -3.98 16.55
N LEU A 36 -4.04 -3.01 15.81
CA LEU A 36 -3.63 -1.61 15.93
C LEU A 36 -3.80 -1.13 17.39
N GLN A 37 -4.92 -1.44 18.02
CA GLN A 37 -5.22 -1.03 19.40
C GLN A 37 -4.25 -1.64 20.42
N GLN A 38 -3.70 -2.82 20.12
CA GLN A 38 -2.70 -3.47 20.96
C GLN A 38 -1.30 -2.84 20.78
N CYS A 39 -0.99 -2.37 19.57
CA CYS A 39 0.29 -1.77 19.25
C CYS A 39 0.39 -0.29 19.66
N ALA A 40 -0.72 0.45 19.58
CA ALA A 40 -0.79 1.88 19.86
C ALA A 40 -0.88 2.17 21.36
N ARG A 41 -0.35 3.32 21.79
CA ARG A 41 -0.57 3.90 23.12
C ARG A 41 -1.99 4.42 23.28
N ASP A 42 -2.48 5.06 22.22
CA ASP A 42 -3.85 5.55 22.10
C ASP A 42 -4.17 5.70 20.61
N PHE A 43 -5.45 5.69 20.25
CA PHE A 43 -5.90 5.83 18.87
C PHE A 43 -7.23 6.58 18.80
N ALA A 44 -7.45 7.28 17.69
CA ALA A 44 -8.69 7.94 17.39
C ALA A 44 -9.25 7.42 16.08
N LYS A 45 -10.56 7.13 16.07
CA LYS A 45 -11.24 6.68 14.86
C LYS A 45 -11.53 7.87 13.96
N LEU A 46 -11.10 7.75 12.72
CA LEU A 46 -11.41 8.71 11.67
C LEU A 46 -12.82 8.44 11.15
N ASP A 47 -13.68 9.45 11.20
CA ASP A 47 -15.02 9.37 10.62
C ASP A 47 -14.92 9.57 9.11
N ILE A 48 -15.08 8.48 8.36
CA ILE A 48 -15.09 8.50 6.90
C ILE A 48 -16.35 7.84 6.39
N ASP A 49 -16.91 8.41 5.33
CA ASP A 49 -17.95 7.71 4.57
C ASP A 49 -17.35 6.56 3.74
N GLU A 50 -18.22 5.74 3.14
CA GLU A 50 -17.85 4.59 2.31
C GLU A 50 -16.92 4.95 1.12
N SER A 51 -16.72 6.23 0.82
CA SER A 51 -15.93 6.67 -0.35
C SER A 51 -14.42 6.76 -0.10
N PHE A 52 -13.96 6.62 1.15
CA PHE A 52 -12.55 6.75 1.54
C PHE A 52 -11.88 7.97 0.87
N ASP A 53 -12.56 9.12 0.97
CA ASP A 53 -12.16 10.36 0.32
C ASP A 53 -11.62 11.36 1.34
N ALA A 54 -10.30 11.40 1.47
CA ALA A 54 -9.63 12.30 2.40
C ALA A 54 -9.82 13.78 2.04
N SER A 55 -10.28 14.11 0.83
CA SER A 55 -10.57 15.51 0.47
C SER A 55 -11.76 16.10 1.24
N LYS A 56 -12.57 15.24 1.87
CA LYS A 56 -13.68 15.64 2.75
C LYS A 56 -13.23 15.94 4.18
N ILE A 57 -12.02 15.52 4.53
CA ILE A 57 -11.47 15.65 5.87
C ILE A 57 -10.72 16.97 5.95
N SER A 58 -11.06 17.80 6.94
CA SER A 58 -10.39 19.08 7.12
C SER A 58 -9.17 18.97 8.05
N LEU A 59 -8.22 19.89 7.90
CA LEU A 59 -7.11 19.99 8.85
C LEU A 59 -7.58 20.37 10.26
N ASP A 60 -8.72 21.07 10.38
CA ASP A 60 -9.30 21.45 11.67
C ASP A 60 -9.80 20.19 12.41
N GLU A 61 -10.53 19.30 11.72
CA GLU A 61 -10.94 17.99 12.26
C GLU A 61 -9.74 17.16 12.71
N ILE A 62 -8.69 17.10 11.90
CA ILE A 62 -7.44 16.40 12.27
C ILE A 62 -6.78 17.05 13.49
N SER A 63 -6.79 18.38 13.58
CA SER A 63 -6.21 19.11 14.72
C SER A 63 -6.99 18.82 16.01
N GLU A 64 -8.32 18.77 15.95
CA GLU A 64 -9.17 18.40 17.09
C GLU A 64 -8.88 16.96 17.58
N LEU A 65 -8.72 16.02 16.65
CA LEU A 65 -8.33 14.64 17.00
C LEU A 65 -6.94 14.59 17.64
N ILE A 66 -5.97 15.35 17.12
CA ILE A 66 -4.63 15.46 17.68
C ILE A 66 -4.67 16.00 19.11
N GLU A 67 -5.39 17.10 19.34
CA GLU A 67 -5.55 17.71 20.67
C GLU A 67 -6.24 16.74 21.66
N GLY A 68 -7.17 15.91 21.16
CA GLY A 68 -7.89 14.91 21.95
C GLY A 68 -6.99 13.89 22.66
N PHE A 69 -5.79 13.61 22.14
CA PHE A 69 -4.84 12.71 22.81
C PHE A 69 -4.23 13.31 24.09
N GLY A 70 -4.21 14.65 24.23
CA GLY A 70 -3.60 15.32 25.38
C GLY A 70 -2.10 15.05 25.51
N VAL A 71 -1.41 14.78 24.39
CA VAL A 71 0.02 14.45 24.31
C VAL A 71 0.69 15.30 23.24
N GLU A 72 1.88 15.82 23.55
CA GLU A 72 2.74 16.48 22.57
C GLU A 72 3.44 15.43 21.70
N PHE A 73 3.28 15.56 20.38
CA PHE A 73 3.92 14.68 19.40
C PHE A 73 5.26 15.25 18.94
N ASP A 74 6.28 14.39 18.92
CA ASP A 74 7.59 14.74 18.37
C ASP A 74 7.55 14.73 16.83
N ALA A 75 6.73 13.84 16.24
CA ALA A 75 6.58 13.70 14.81
C ALA A 75 5.21 13.16 14.39
N ILE A 76 4.79 13.50 13.17
CA ILE A 76 3.62 12.95 12.49
C ILE A 76 4.05 12.28 11.18
N ILE A 77 3.56 11.07 10.94
CA ILE A 77 3.79 10.31 9.69
C ILE A 77 2.46 10.25 8.91
N PRO A 78 2.39 10.84 7.71
CA PRO A 78 1.25 10.63 6.81
C PRO A 78 1.29 9.21 6.22
N GLY A 79 0.23 8.47 6.47
CA GLY A 79 -0.09 7.20 5.84
C GLY A 79 -0.91 7.38 4.55
N SER A 80 -1.43 6.27 4.05
CA SER A 80 -2.21 6.25 2.81
C SER A 80 -3.44 7.16 2.89
N GLY A 81 -3.57 8.07 1.92
CA GLY A 81 -4.69 9.00 1.78
C GLY A 81 -4.46 10.38 2.39
N PHE A 82 -3.41 10.57 3.19
CA PHE A 82 -3.15 11.78 3.96
C PHE A 82 -1.89 12.53 3.51
N GLU A 83 -1.30 12.13 2.39
CA GLU A 83 -0.03 12.64 1.89
C GLU A 83 -0.12 14.10 1.42
N THR A 84 -1.33 14.57 1.05
CA THR A 84 -1.55 15.92 0.48
C THR A 84 -2.52 16.80 1.27
N ILE A 85 -2.90 16.41 2.49
CA ILE A 85 -3.95 17.11 3.27
C ILE A 85 -3.45 18.42 3.91
N GLY A 86 -2.14 18.67 3.94
CA GLY A 86 -1.57 19.92 4.45
C GLY A 86 -1.02 19.83 5.89
N LEU A 87 -0.62 18.64 6.35
CA LEU A 87 -0.10 18.42 7.71
C LEU A 87 1.14 19.28 8.03
N GLU A 88 1.89 19.74 7.02
CA GLU A 88 3.04 20.63 7.16
C GLU A 88 2.70 22.02 7.75
N ARG A 89 1.40 22.35 7.84
CA ARG A 89 0.91 23.57 8.47
C ARG A 89 0.76 23.44 9.98
N LEU A 90 0.80 22.22 10.50
CA LEU A 90 0.75 21.93 11.93
C LEU A 90 2.13 22.13 12.57
N PRO A 91 2.21 22.42 13.88
CA PRO A 91 3.48 22.70 14.56
C PRO A 91 4.31 21.45 14.89
N TYR A 92 4.22 20.40 14.06
CA TYR A 92 4.88 19.11 14.29
C TYR A 92 5.90 18.80 13.20
N TRP A 93 6.89 17.96 13.52
CA TRP A 93 7.79 17.45 12.49
C TRP A 93 7.07 16.42 11.62
N ILE A 94 6.79 16.79 10.37
CA ILE A 94 6.18 15.87 9.42
C ILE A 94 7.26 14.99 8.80
N LEU A 95 7.17 13.69 9.07
CA LEU A 95 8.03 12.64 8.51
C LEU A 95 7.32 12.01 7.31
N GLY A 96 7.13 12.84 6.30
CA GLY A 96 6.53 12.50 5.02
C GLY A 96 7.18 13.33 3.91
N ASN A 97 6.91 12.95 2.66
CA ASN A 97 7.40 13.69 1.50
C ASN A 97 6.63 15.00 1.30
N ASP A 98 7.23 15.96 0.59
CA ASP A 98 6.61 17.26 0.31
C ASP A 98 5.26 17.07 -0.41
N PRO A 99 4.14 17.59 0.14
CA PRO A 99 2.81 17.44 -0.45
C PRO A 99 2.70 17.87 -1.92
N ARG A 100 3.51 18.84 -2.36
CA ARG A 100 3.53 19.30 -3.75
C ARG A 100 4.14 18.25 -4.67
N ILE A 101 5.24 17.64 -4.24
CA ILE A 101 5.87 16.53 -4.96
C ILE A 101 4.93 15.32 -4.94
N MET A 102 4.30 15.03 -3.81
CA MET A 102 3.31 13.95 -3.69
C MET A 102 2.15 14.11 -4.66
N ALA A 103 1.61 15.33 -4.79
CA ALA A 103 0.51 15.62 -5.71
C ALA A 103 0.90 15.41 -7.18
N GLU A 104 2.12 15.79 -7.58
CA GLU A 104 2.60 15.56 -8.95
C GLU A 104 2.89 14.08 -9.24
N VAL A 105 3.55 13.38 -8.30
CA VAL A 105 3.96 11.98 -8.48
C VAL A 105 2.77 11.02 -8.41
N SER A 106 1.78 11.33 -7.57
CA SER A 106 0.56 10.52 -7.47
C SER A 106 -0.37 10.69 -8.67
N ASP A 107 -0.23 11.78 -9.45
CA ASP A 107 -0.95 11.97 -10.70
C ASP A 107 -0.29 11.14 -11.80
N LYS A 108 -0.89 9.98 -12.09
CA LYS A 108 -0.37 9.01 -13.06
C LYS A 108 -0.12 9.57 -14.47
N HIS A 109 -0.79 10.65 -14.88
CA HIS A 109 -0.53 11.30 -16.16
C HIS A 109 0.66 12.26 -16.10
N LEU A 110 0.83 13.02 -15.00
CA LEU A 110 2.03 13.84 -14.81
C LEU A 110 3.27 12.95 -14.64
N PHE A 111 3.12 11.84 -13.91
CA PHE A 111 4.17 10.86 -13.72
C PHE A 111 4.59 10.18 -15.04
N SER A 112 3.65 9.84 -15.94
CA SER A 112 4.03 9.30 -17.25
C SER A 112 4.85 10.30 -18.07
N ILE A 113 4.50 11.59 -18.04
CA ILE A 113 5.29 12.66 -18.69
C ILE A 113 6.69 12.75 -18.07
N PHE A 114 6.81 12.61 -16.75
CA PHE A 114 8.10 12.55 -16.04
C PHE A 114 8.96 11.38 -16.54
N LEU A 115 8.38 10.18 -16.66
CA LEU A 115 9.09 8.98 -17.13
C LEU A 115 9.50 9.10 -18.61
N LYS A 116 8.61 9.61 -19.47
CA LYS A 116 8.86 9.80 -20.91
C LYS A 116 10.05 10.71 -21.18
N LYS A 117 10.18 11.82 -20.44
CA LYS A 117 11.31 12.74 -20.56
C LYS A 117 12.66 12.10 -20.21
N ARG A 118 12.65 10.99 -19.47
CA ARG A 118 13.84 10.27 -19.00
C ARG A 118 14.11 8.98 -19.76
N GLY A 119 13.27 8.64 -20.73
CA GLY A 119 13.39 7.39 -21.47
C GLY A 119 13.19 6.14 -20.58
N VAL A 120 12.49 6.28 -19.46
CA VAL A 120 12.13 5.13 -18.61
C VAL A 120 10.94 4.41 -19.26
N ALA A 121 11.01 3.08 -19.37
CA ALA A 121 9.92 2.28 -19.93
C ALA A 121 8.67 2.39 -19.05
N HIS A 122 7.55 2.76 -19.65
CA HIS A 122 6.25 2.95 -19.00
C HIS A 122 5.14 2.88 -20.06
N PRO A 123 3.91 2.50 -19.69
CA PRO A 123 2.79 2.50 -20.62
C PRO A 123 2.43 3.90 -21.10
N GLU A 124 2.12 4.03 -22.39
CA GLU A 124 1.60 5.29 -22.94
C GLU A 124 0.31 5.67 -22.19
N THR A 125 0.25 6.91 -21.71
CA THR A 125 -0.79 7.37 -20.79
C THR A 125 -1.28 8.74 -21.21
N VAL A 126 -2.58 8.85 -21.45
CA VAL A 126 -3.26 10.06 -21.91
C VAL A 126 -4.45 10.41 -21.02
N LEU A 127 -5.00 11.61 -21.16
CA LEU A 127 -6.27 11.96 -20.55
C LEU A 127 -7.40 11.19 -21.24
N LEU A 128 -8.48 10.88 -20.52
CA LEU A 128 -9.57 10.08 -21.10
C LEU A 128 -10.17 10.67 -22.38
N HIS A 129 -10.18 12.00 -22.53
CA HIS A 129 -10.67 12.65 -23.76
C HIS A 129 -9.75 12.47 -24.97
N ASP A 130 -8.49 12.09 -24.76
CA ASP A 130 -7.49 11.80 -25.79
C ASP A 130 -7.33 10.29 -26.08
N ILE A 131 -8.28 9.47 -25.62
CA ILE A 131 -8.28 8.00 -25.76
C ILE A 131 -8.04 7.50 -27.19
N GLY A 132 -8.42 8.26 -28.22
CA GLY A 132 -8.19 7.91 -29.62
C GLY A 132 -6.72 7.84 -30.05
N MET A 133 -5.80 8.24 -29.17
CA MET A 133 -4.35 8.09 -29.36
C MET A 133 -3.81 6.71 -28.93
N LEU A 134 -4.63 5.87 -28.28
CA LEU A 134 -4.26 4.56 -27.80
C LEU A 134 -4.91 3.44 -28.62
N GLU A 135 -4.24 2.30 -28.66
CA GLU A 135 -4.80 1.05 -29.17
C GLU A 135 -5.41 0.24 -28.03
N PHE A 136 -6.49 -0.48 -28.30
CA PHE A 136 -7.12 -1.38 -27.34
C PHE A 136 -6.36 -2.72 -27.26
N PRO A 137 -6.35 -3.39 -26.09
CA PRO A 137 -7.02 -3.01 -24.85
C PRO A 137 -6.32 -1.87 -24.10
N ILE A 138 -7.10 -1.11 -23.33
CA ILE A 138 -6.59 -0.03 -22.47
C ILE A 138 -7.02 -0.22 -21.02
N MET A 139 -6.29 0.40 -20.11
CA MET A 139 -6.62 0.57 -18.71
C MET A 139 -7.16 1.98 -18.48
N VAL A 140 -8.40 2.09 -17.99
CA VAL A 140 -8.98 3.35 -17.52
C VAL A 140 -8.99 3.38 -16.00
N LYS A 141 -8.49 4.48 -15.43
CA LYS A 141 -8.39 4.66 -13.97
C LYS A 141 -8.38 6.14 -13.59
N PRO A 142 -8.72 6.48 -12.33
CA PRO A 142 -8.47 7.83 -11.80
C PRO A 142 -6.98 8.16 -11.86
N ALA A 143 -6.66 9.42 -12.14
CA ALA A 143 -5.27 9.88 -12.16
C ALA A 143 -4.61 9.73 -10.79
N CYS A 144 -5.37 10.04 -9.72
CA CYS A 144 -4.94 9.95 -8.33
C CYS A 144 -5.84 8.98 -7.56
N SER A 145 -5.40 7.73 -7.44
CA SER A 145 -6.00 6.70 -6.59
C SER A 145 -5.02 5.55 -6.38
N GLY A 146 -5.12 4.88 -5.22
CA GLY A 146 -4.44 3.62 -4.93
C GLY A 146 -5.39 2.42 -4.87
N GLY A 147 -4.84 1.22 -4.71
CA GLY A 147 -5.58 -0.01 -4.40
C GLY A 147 -6.29 -0.69 -5.59
N GLY A 148 -6.32 -0.07 -6.77
CA GLY A 148 -6.77 -0.70 -8.01
C GLY A 148 -8.28 -0.97 -8.14
N ILE A 149 -9.09 -0.64 -7.14
CA ILE A 149 -10.54 -0.86 -7.10
C ILE A 149 -11.28 -0.19 -8.29
N PHE A 150 -10.79 0.98 -8.72
CA PHE A 150 -11.38 1.75 -9.83
C PHE A 150 -10.72 1.49 -11.19
N ASN A 151 -9.78 0.54 -11.26
CA ASN A 151 -9.11 0.17 -12.51
C ASN A 151 -10.05 -0.68 -13.36
N MET A 152 -10.18 -0.33 -14.64
CA MET A 152 -11.00 -1.06 -15.59
C MET A 152 -10.24 -1.28 -16.89
N LYS A 153 -10.09 -2.55 -17.26
CA LYS A 153 -9.69 -2.93 -18.61
C LYS A 153 -10.88 -2.68 -19.55
N VAL A 154 -10.59 -2.06 -20.68
CA VAL A 154 -11.56 -1.74 -21.73
C VAL A 154 -11.02 -2.41 -22.99
N GLU A 155 -11.78 -3.33 -23.57
CA GLU A 155 -11.35 -4.17 -24.70
C GLU A 155 -11.74 -3.52 -26.05
N SER A 156 -12.77 -2.69 -26.07
CA SER A 156 -13.23 -2.01 -27.28
C SER A 156 -13.90 -0.66 -27.01
N PRO A 157 -14.14 0.17 -28.05
CA PRO A 157 -14.89 1.42 -27.90
C PRO A 157 -16.30 1.24 -27.31
N GLU A 158 -16.96 0.11 -27.55
CA GLU A 158 -18.28 -0.20 -27.02
C GLU A 158 -18.30 -0.30 -25.48
N ASP A 159 -17.20 -0.75 -24.87
CA ASP A 159 -17.04 -0.85 -23.42
C ASP A 159 -17.01 0.54 -22.74
N LEU A 160 -16.71 1.62 -23.47
CA LEU A 160 -16.65 2.98 -22.92
C LEU A 160 -18.02 3.50 -22.45
N LEU A 161 -19.11 3.04 -23.07
CA LEU A 161 -20.47 3.35 -22.61
C LEU A 161 -20.77 2.65 -21.27
N LEU A 162 -20.31 1.41 -21.11
CA LEU A 162 -20.44 0.66 -19.87
C LEU A 162 -19.59 1.28 -18.76
N LEU A 163 -18.37 1.72 -19.11
CA LEU A 163 -17.46 2.46 -18.23
C LEU A 163 -18.14 3.72 -17.67
N GLY A 164 -18.75 4.56 -18.52
CA GLY A 164 -19.45 5.76 -18.06
C GLY A 164 -20.57 5.48 -17.05
N ASN A 165 -21.29 4.36 -17.22
CA ASN A 165 -22.32 3.93 -16.27
C ASN A 165 -21.72 3.36 -14.98
N ARG A 166 -20.62 2.61 -15.07
CA ARG A 166 -19.90 2.07 -13.91
C ARG A 166 -19.29 3.18 -13.07
N LEU A 167 -18.64 4.17 -13.67
CA LEU A 167 -18.08 5.32 -12.95
C LEU A 167 -19.15 6.13 -12.21
N LYS A 168 -20.34 6.29 -12.83
CA LYS A 168 -21.51 6.91 -12.17
C LYS A 168 -22.05 6.08 -11.01
N LYS A 169 -22.15 4.75 -11.18
CA LYS A 169 -22.69 3.83 -10.17
C LYS A 169 -21.72 3.59 -9.01
N ALA A 170 -20.43 3.54 -9.28
CA ALA A 170 -19.36 3.36 -8.29
C ALA A 170 -19.15 4.59 -7.39
N GLY A 171 -19.89 5.68 -7.62
CA GLY A 171 -19.85 6.85 -6.75
C GLY A 171 -18.46 7.46 -6.67
N MET A 172 -17.84 7.76 -7.83
CA MET A 172 -16.51 8.39 -7.85
C MET A 172 -16.48 9.60 -6.90
N PRO A 173 -15.50 9.68 -5.98
CA PRO A 173 -15.45 10.76 -5.01
C PRO A 173 -15.42 12.13 -5.70
N PRO A 174 -16.21 13.12 -5.24
CA PRO A 174 -16.20 14.48 -5.76
C PRO A 174 -14.82 15.13 -5.56
N GLY A 175 -13.93 15.02 -6.56
CA GLY A 175 -12.55 15.49 -6.45
C GLY A 175 -11.56 14.66 -7.27
N LYS A 176 -11.87 13.38 -7.53
CA LYS A 176 -11.12 12.51 -8.47
C LYS A 176 -11.55 12.77 -9.93
N SER A 177 -11.62 14.03 -10.32
CA SER A 177 -12.21 14.51 -11.58
C SER A 177 -11.38 14.14 -12.82
N LYS A 178 -10.09 13.88 -12.64
CA LYS A 178 -9.18 13.53 -13.73
C LYS A 178 -9.12 12.02 -13.92
N ILE A 179 -9.70 11.55 -15.02
CA ILE A 179 -9.61 10.16 -15.47
C ILE A 179 -8.57 10.07 -16.58
N ILE A 180 -7.75 9.03 -16.51
CA ILE A 180 -6.72 8.74 -17.50
C ILE A 180 -7.07 7.45 -18.26
N ALA A 181 -6.59 7.37 -19.49
CA ALA A 181 -6.51 6.14 -20.26
C ALA A 181 -5.04 5.79 -20.45
N GLN A 182 -4.70 4.53 -20.27
CA GLN A 182 -3.33 4.03 -20.33
C GLN A 182 -3.32 2.76 -21.17
N GLU A 183 -2.25 2.53 -21.94
CA GLU A 183 -1.99 1.23 -22.58
C GLU A 183 -2.16 0.10 -21.55
N PHE A 184 -2.91 -0.94 -21.89
CA PHE A 184 -3.00 -2.10 -21.01
C PHE A 184 -1.74 -2.95 -21.16
N VAL A 185 -0.97 -3.06 -20.09
CA VAL A 185 0.26 -3.86 -20.08
C VAL A 185 -0.03 -5.21 -19.43
N GLU A 186 0.23 -6.27 -20.17
CA GLU A 186 0.23 -7.64 -19.67
C GLU A 186 1.58 -8.02 -19.09
N GLY A 187 1.58 -8.69 -17.94
CA GLY A 187 2.80 -9.14 -17.29
C GLY A 187 2.61 -9.42 -15.81
N LEU A 188 3.72 -9.64 -15.11
CA LEU A 188 3.73 -9.91 -13.68
C LEU A 188 3.84 -8.59 -12.90
N PRO A 189 2.88 -8.26 -12.02
CA PRO A 189 2.97 -7.07 -11.17
C PRO A 189 3.99 -7.28 -10.04
N VAL A 190 4.92 -6.34 -9.93
CA VAL A 190 6.09 -6.42 -9.02
C VAL A 190 6.33 -5.03 -8.47
N SER A 191 6.79 -4.91 -7.22
CA SER A 191 7.23 -3.62 -6.67
C SER A 191 8.65 -3.68 -6.14
N VAL A 192 9.30 -2.53 -6.05
CA VAL A 192 10.57 -2.34 -5.38
C VAL A 192 10.36 -1.42 -4.18
N SER A 193 10.67 -1.91 -2.98
CA SER A 193 10.72 -1.10 -1.77
C SER A 193 12.08 -0.41 -1.66
N VAL A 194 12.09 0.91 -1.54
CA VAL A 194 13.26 1.77 -1.54
C VAL A 194 13.30 2.60 -0.26
N LEU A 195 14.47 2.67 0.37
CA LEU A 195 14.74 3.61 1.45
C LEU A 195 15.65 4.72 0.91
N SER A 196 15.32 5.97 1.19
CA SER A 196 16.08 7.10 0.64
C SER A 196 16.26 8.28 1.60
N THR A 197 17.41 8.93 1.48
CA THR A 197 17.71 10.27 1.99
C THR A 197 17.62 11.26 0.84
N LYS A 198 17.95 12.54 1.08
CA LYS A 198 17.96 13.58 0.04
C LYS A 198 18.98 13.32 -1.08
N ASP A 199 20.01 12.52 -0.82
CA ASP A 199 21.18 12.34 -1.68
C ASP A 199 21.50 10.88 -2.00
N ARG A 200 20.78 9.93 -1.40
CA ARG A 200 20.97 8.49 -1.61
C ARG A 200 19.65 7.75 -1.59
N ALA A 201 19.46 6.80 -2.49
CA ALA A 201 18.39 5.79 -2.40
C ALA A 201 19.00 4.40 -2.43
N VAL A 202 18.38 3.46 -1.72
CA VAL A 202 18.76 2.05 -1.74
C VAL A 202 17.52 1.16 -1.76
N ALA A 203 17.45 0.27 -2.73
CA ALA A 203 16.40 -0.71 -2.86
C ALA A 203 16.56 -1.86 -1.85
N ILE A 204 15.63 -1.92 -0.91
CA ILE A 204 15.59 -2.88 0.20
C ILE A 204 15.11 -4.24 -0.30
N ALA A 205 14.01 -4.28 -1.05
CA ALA A 205 13.37 -5.52 -1.47
C ALA A 205 12.73 -5.39 -2.86
N VAL A 206 12.70 -6.51 -3.60
CA VAL A 206 11.81 -6.70 -4.75
C VAL A 206 10.69 -7.60 -4.27
N ASN A 207 9.44 -7.25 -4.57
CA ASN A 207 8.25 -7.93 -4.08
C ASN A 207 7.37 -8.33 -5.25
N GLU A 208 6.86 -9.57 -5.24
CA GLU A 208 5.76 -9.95 -6.12
C GLU A 208 4.48 -9.35 -5.57
N GLN A 209 3.66 -8.71 -6.40
CA GLN A 209 2.36 -8.22 -5.98
C GLN A 209 1.28 -9.25 -6.32
N LEU A 210 0.44 -9.59 -5.34
CA LEU A 210 -0.77 -10.36 -5.56
C LEU A 210 -1.87 -9.39 -5.99
N ILE A 211 -2.22 -9.38 -7.27
CA ILE A 211 -3.26 -8.50 -7.82
C ILE A 211 -4.41 -9.35 -8.36
N GLY A 212 -5.65 -9.04 -7.97
CA GLY A 212 -6.85 -9.74 -8.45
C GLY A 212 -6.83 -11.25 -8.26
N THR A 213 -6.22 -11.69 -7.16
CA THR A 213 -6.01 -13.11 -6.90
C THR A 213 -7.34 -13.78 -6.54
N THR A 214 -7.78 -14.74 -7.36
CA THR A 214 -9.16 -15.26 -7.32
C THR A 214 -9.56 -16.01 -6.05
N TRP A 215 -8.61 -16.53 -5.28
CA TRP A 215 -8.89 -17.13 -3.97
C TRP A 215 -8.95 -16.09 -2.82
N LEU A 216 -8.75 -14.81 -3.14
CA LEU A 216 -8.77 -13.68 -2.20
C LEU A 216 -9.85 -12.66 -2.52
N THR A 217 -10.19 -12.46 -3.80
CA THR A 217 -11.14 -11.43 -4.24
C THR A 217 -11.76 -11.77 -5.59
N GLU A 218 -12.94 -11.21 -5.87
CA GLU A 218 -13.56 -11.21 -7.21
C GLU A 218 -13.12 -10.00 -8.05
N MET A 219 -12.44 -9.01 -7.45
CA MET A 219 -12.02 -7.80 -8.13
C MET A 219 -10.70 -8.02 -8.89
N PRO A 220 -10.67 -7.92 -10.23
CA PRO A 220 -9.53 -8.34 -11.05
C PRO A 220 -8.25 -7.51 -10.88
N PHE A 221 -8.35 -6.29 -10.32
CA PHE A 221 -7.23 -5.37 -10.16
C PHE A 221 -7.02 -4.92 -8.72
N ALA A 222 -7.73 -5.51 -7.75
CA ALA A 222 -7.53 -5.17 -6.35
C ALA A 222 -6.16 -5.65 -5.88
N TYR A 223 -5.49 -4.83 -5.07
CA TYR A 223 -4.27 -5.25 -4.38
C TYR A 223 -4.61 -6.26 -3.29
N CYS A 224 -4.11 -7.48 -3.42
CA CYS A 224 -4.37 -8.59 -2.51
C CYS A 224 -3.16 -8.91 -1.62
N GLY A 225 -2.10 -8.11 -1.63
CA GLY A 225 -0.89 -8.35 -0.85
C GLY A 225 0.34 -8.63 -1.72
N ASN A 226 1.36 -9.27 -1.15
CA ASN A 226 2.65 -9.44 -1.80
C ASN A 226 3.50 -10.54 -1.15
N ILE A 227 4.54 -10.98 -1.87
CA ILE A 227 5.56 -11.93 -1.41
C ILE A 227 6.94 -11.31 -1.56
N THR A 228 7.77 -11.47 -0.53
CA THR A 228 9.12 -10.90 -0.44
C THR A 228 10.12 -11.96 0.03
N PRO A 229 11.32 -12.07 -0.57
CA PRO A 229 11.72 -11.43 -1.81
C PRO A 229 11.04 -12.08 -3.02
N PHE A 230 11.05 -11.37 -4.15
CA PHE A 230 10.74 -11.94 -5.46
C PHE A 230 12.02 -12.09 -6.30
N ASP A 231 12.33 -13.33 -6.65
CA ASP A 231 13.51 -13.66 -7.46
C ASP A 231 13.20 -13.56 -8.95
N THR A 232 13.91 -12.65 -9.62
CA THR A 232 13.72 -12.38 -11.04
C THR A 232 15.02 -11.92 -11.69
N PRO A 233 15.28 -12.28 -12.96
CA PRO A 233 16.45 -11.77 -13.69
C PRO A 233 16.45 -10.24 -13.82
N TYR A 234 15.28 -9.59 -13.73
CA TYR A 234 15.15 -8.13 -13.82
C TYR A 234 15.40 -7.40 -12.49
N ALA A 235 15.70 -8.11 -11.40
CA ALA A 235 15.80 -7.51 -10.07
C ALA A 235 16.82 -6.36 -10.02
N SER A 236 18.01 -6.54 -10.58
CA SER A 236 19.05 -5.50 -10.57
C SER A 236 18.64 -4.26 -11.36
N GLU A 237 18.02 -4.45 -12.52
CA GLU A 237 17.52 -3.36 -13.37
C GLU A 237 16.41 -2.57 -12.67
N MET A 238 15.39 -3.26 -12.16
CA MET A 238 14.28 -2.62 -11.45
C MET A 238 14.76 -1.85 -10.22
N LYS A 239 15.70 -2.40 -9.45
CA LYS A 239 16.31 -1.70 -8.31
C LYS A 239 16.99 -0.41 -8.73
N GLN A 240 17.81 -0.45 -9.77
CA GLN A 240 18.50 0.73 -10.28
C GLN A 240 17.52 1.80 -10.80
N VAL A 241 16.50 1.38 -11.56
CA VAL A 241 15.46 2.29 -12.05
C VAL A 241 14.70 2.92 -10.88
N ALA A 242 14.30 2.12 -9.89
CA ALA A 242 13.58 2.60 -8.71
C ALA A 242 14.43 3.58 -7.88
N GLU A 243 15.68 3.23 -7.57
CA GLU A 243 16.61 4.12 -6.85
C GLU A 243 16.79 5.46 -7.55
N ASN A 244 16.97 5.45 -8.88
CA ASN A 244 17.14 6.67 -9.68
C ASN A 244 15.88 7.54 -9.67
N ILE A 245 14.69 6.94 -9.85
CA ILE A 245 13.41 7.67 -9.81
C ILE A 245 13.21 8.32 -8.44
N ILE A 246 13.40 7.56 -7.37
CA ILE A 246 13.22 8.05 -5.99
C ILE A 246 14.19 9.20 -5.67
N LEU A 247 15.47 9.05 -6.04
CA LEU A 247 16.49 10.09 -5.89
C LEU A 247 16.14 11.36 -6.66
N GLU A 248 15.74 11.23 -7.92
CA GLU A 248 15.48 12.39 -8.78
C GLU A 248 14.22 13.15 -8.37
N LEU A 249 13.22 12.44 -7.85
CA LEU A 249 12.04 13.04 -7.24
C LEU A 249 12.34 13.66 -5.85
N GLY A 250 13.54 13.45 -5.30
CA GLY A 250 13.94 13.98 -4.00
C GLY A 250 13.16 13.39 -2.82
N LEU A 251 12.66 12.17 -2.97
CA LEU A 251 11.83 11.50 -1.98
C LEU A 251 12.68 10.95 -0.84
N VAL A 252 12.18 11.05 0.40
CA VAL A 252 12.87 10.66 1.63
C VAL A 252 12.05 9.60 2.38
N GLY A 253 12.73 8.75 3.16
CA GLY A 253 12.11 7.70 3.94
C GLY A 253 11.79 6.46 3.11
N SER A 254 10.71 5.78 3.48
CA SER A 254 10.22 4.56 2.82
C SER A 254 9.35 4.91 1.62
N ASN A 255 9.75 4.43 0.44
CA ASN A 255 9.11 4.69 -0.84
C ASN A 255 8.99 3.38 -1.64
N GLY A 256 7.99 3.29 -2.52
CA GLY A 256 7.76 2.14 -3.38
C GLY A 256 7.67 2.54 -4.84
N VAL A 257 8.17 1.69 -5.73
CA VAL A 257 7.99 1.82 -7.17
C VAL A 257 7.37 0.55 -7.71
N ASP A 258 6.22 0.68 -8.37
CA ASP A 258 5.46 -0.44 -8.91
C ASP A 258 5.81 -0.62 -10.39
N PHE A 259 5.96 -1.88 -10.78
CA PHE A 259 6.35 -2.34 -12.11
C PHE A 259 5.39 -3.40 -12.62
N ILE A 260 5.36 -3.57 -13.94
CA ILE A 260 4.91 -4.81 -14.57
C ILE A 260 6.11 -5.39 -15.34
N ILE A 261 6.46 -6.65 -15.07
CA ILE A 261 7.44 -7.37 -15.88
C ILE A 261 6.72 -7.96 -17.09
N THR A 262 7.02 -7.43 -18.27
CA THR A 262 6.47 -7.89 -19.55
C THR A 262 7.44 -8.88 -20.22
N GLU A 263 7.07 -9.37 -21.41
CA GLU A 263 7.99 -10.14 -22.26
C GLU A 263 9.22 -9.33 -22.70
N SER A 264 9.10 -8.01 -22.81
CA SER A 264 10.16 -7.09 -23.26
C SER A 264 10.96 -6.45 -22.12
N GLY A 265 10.56 -6.65 -20.86
CA GLY A 265 11.27 -6.17 -19.68
C GLY A 265 10.36 -5.47 -18.66
N PRO A 266 10.93 -4.90 -17.59
CA PRO A 266 10.16 -4.18 -16.57
C PRO A 266 9.70 -2.82 -17.09
N VAL A 267 8.42 -2.50 -16.90
CA VAL A 267 7.86 -1.17 -17.13
C VAL A 267 7.37 -0.56 -15.82
N VAL A 268 7.65 0.72 -15.59
CA VAL A 268 7.23 1.45 -14.39
C VAL A 268 5.76 1.86 -14.52
N ILE A 269 4.98 1.64 -13.46
CA ILE A 269 3.55 1.93 -13.41
C ILE A 269 3.24 3.13 -12.53
N GLU A 270 3.75 3.15 -11.30
CA GLU A 270 3.51 4.22 -10.33
C GLU A 270 4.60 4.29 -9.25
N VAL A 271 4.63 5.40 -8.53
CA VAL A 271 5.46 5.59 -7.33
C VAL A 271 4.55 5.82 -6.14
N ASN A 272 4.80 5.06 -5.09
CA ASN A 272 4.13 5.12 -3.80
C ASN A 272 5.08 5.76 -2.78
N ALA A 273 5.08 7.08 -2.71
CA ALA A 273 6.03 7.87 -1.92
C ALA A 273 5.65 8.01 -0.44
N ARG A 274 5.35 6.87 0.18
CA ARG A 274 4.98 6.64 1.58
C ARG A 274 5.15 5.17 1.91
N PHE A 275 4.99 4.75 3.17
CA PHE A 275 4.92 3.33 3.52
C PHE A 275 3.90 2.55 2.66
N GLN A 276 4.32 1.39 2.19
CA GLN A 276 3.54 0.54 1.29
C GLN A 276 2.87 -0.62 2.04
N GLY A 277 1.89 -1.27 1.40
CA GLY A 277 1.23 -2.47 1.94
C GLY A 277 2.17 -3.69 2.08
N SER A 278 3.38 -3.62 1.53
CA SER A 278 4.42 -4.65 1.65
C SER A 278 5.26 -4.57 2.91
N LEU A 279 5.01 -3.59 3.80
CA LEU A 279 5.80 -3.36 5.01
C LEU A 279 6.00 -4.65 5.82
N ASP A 280 4.93 -5.35 6.20
CA ASP A 280 5.00 -6.54 7.05
C ASP A 280 5.90 -7.63 6.44
N SER A 281 5.64 -8.01 5.19
CA SER A 281 6.44 -9.02 4.47
C SER A 281 7.90 -8.59 4.26
N VAL A 282 8.18 -7.29 4.06
CA VAL A 282 9.56 -6.82 3.91
C VAL A 282 10.29 -6.89 5.26
N GLU A 283 9.66 -6.47 6.36
CA GLU A 283 10.25 -6.62 7.69
C GLU A 283 10.46 -8.09 8.06
N MET A 284 9.48 -8.96 7.78
CA MET A 284 9.57 -10.41 8.04
C MET A 284 10.69 -11.08 7.24
N ALA A 285 10.83 -10.75 5.95
CA ALA A 285 11.84 -11.35 5.08
C ALA A 285 13.25 -10.81 5.37
N THR A 286 13.38 -9.53 5.70
CA THR A 286 14.68 -8.86 5.85
C THR A 286 15.18 -8.77 7.29
N GLY A 287 14.27 -8.85 8.27
CA GLY A 287 14.55 -8.57 9.68
C GLY A 287 14.73 -7.08 10.01
N MET A 288 14.57 -6.17 9.03
CA MET A 288 14.64 -4.73 9.29
C MET A 288 13.39 -4.24 10.01
N ASN A 289 13.57 -3.21 10.84
CA ASN A 289 12.46 -2.33 11.23
C ASN A 289 12.42 -1.15 10.25
N LEU A 290 11.41 -1.14 9.37
CA LEU A 290 11.27 -0.11 8.34
C LEU A 290 10.81 1.23 8.91
N LEU A 291 10.08 1.26 10.04
CA LEU A 291 9.79 2.55 10.70
C LEU A 291 11.09 3.19 11.19
N GLU A 292 11.89 2.46 11.97
CA GLU A 292 13.16 2.99 12.47
C GLU A 292 14.07 3.45 11.32
N SER A 293 14.14 2.65 10.26
CA SER A 293 14.91 2.99 9.06
C SER A 293 14.40 4.26 8.37
N HIS A 294 13.07 4.44 8.32
CA HIS A 294 12.45 5.66 7.79
C HIS A 294 12.84 6.88 8.63
N LEU A 295 12.77 6.82 9.95
CA LEU A 295 13.15 7.93 10.83
C LEU A 295 14.62 8.32 10.61
N LYS A 296 15.53 7.33 10.60
CA LYS A 296 16.97 7.53 10.32
C LYS A 296 17.21 8.16 8.94
N ALA A 297 16.40 7.82 7.94
CA ALA A 297 16.53 8.39 6.61
C ALA A 297 16.22 9.91 6.59
N PHE A 298 15.29 10.39 7.42
CA PHE A 298 15.06 11.83 7.61
C PHE A 298 16.22 12.54 8.33
N GLU A 299 17.05 11.79 9.06
CA GLU A 299 18.31 12.26 9.65
C GLU A 299 19.51 12.15 8.68
N GLY A 300 19.29 11.68 7.44
CA GLY A 300 20.34 11.49 6.45
C GLY A 300 21.09 10.16 6.56
N ILE A 301 20.55 9.19 7.31
CA ILE A 301 21.20 7.91 7.62
C ILE A 301 20.47 6.77 6.92
N ILE A 302 21.22 5.93 6.19
CA ILE A 302 20.74 4.65 5.66
C ILE A 302 21.65 3.55 6.21
N GLU A 303 21.10 2.73 7.11
CA GLU A 303 21.73 1.54 7.65
C GLU A 303 21.07 0.31 7.03
N ILE A 304 21.86 -0.50 6.34
CA ILE A 304 21.40 -1.77 5.80
C ILE A 304 22.16 -2.87 6.55
N PRO A 305 21.46 -3.73 7.31
CA PRO A 305 22.08 -4.85 8.00
C PRO A 305 23.02 -5.65 7.08
N ALA A 306 24.24 -5.90 7.54
CA ALA A 306 25.23 -6.71 6.82
C ALA A 306 24.71 -8.14 6.54
N GLU A 307 23.76 -8.62 7.35
CA GLU A 307 23.06 -9.89 7.15
C GLU A 307 22.23 -9.90 5.86
N ILE A 308 21.49 -8.85 5.51
CA ILE A 308 20.79 -8.75 4.22
C ILE A 308 21.77 -8.79 3.04
N THR A 309 22.96 -8.23 3.25
CA THR A 309 24.04 -8.23 2.24
C THR A 309 24.70 -9.61 2.12
N SER A 310 24.79 -10.38 3.21
CA SER A 310 25.52 -11.67 3.30
C SER A 310 24.65 -12.93 3.24
N LEU A 311 23.33 -12.84 3.45
CA LEU A 311 22.35 -13.90 3.19
C LEU A 311 22.42 -14.34 1.71
N LYS A 312 22.71 -13.38 0.81
CA LYS A 312 23.02 -13.63 -0.61
C LYS A 312 24.30 -14.43 -0.87
N GLU A 313 25.28 -14.38 0.04
CA GLU A 313 26.62 -14.94 -0.17
C GLU A 313 26.85 -16.28 0.54
N LYS A 314 26.05 -16.63 1.57
CA LYS A 314 26.31 -17.77 2.46
C LYS A 314 25.32 -18.93 2.39
N GLY A 315 24.37 -18.92 1.46
CA GLY A 315 23.40 -20.02 1.31
C GLY A 315 22.54 -20.26 2.57
N SER A 316 22.32 -19.21 3.36
CA SER A 316 21.32 -19.23 4.42
C SER A 316 19.94 -19.37 3.79
N VAL A 317 19.05 -20.09 4.47
CA VAL A 317 17.63 -20.20 4.12
C VAL A 317 17.09 -18.80 3.81
N ASN A 318 16.76 -18.53 2.54
CA ASN A 318 16.06 -17.31 2.16
C ASN A 318 14.72 -17.35 2.90
N LYS A 319 14.50 -16.40 3.80
CA LYS A 319 13.20 -16.24 4.43
C LYS A 319 12.29 -15.54 3.45
N TYR A 320 11.40 -16.30 2.82
CA TYR A 320 10.28 -15.73 2.09
C TYR A 320 9.19 -15.40 3.10
N ALA A 321 8.56 -14.26 2.93
CA ALA A 321 7.42 -13.84 3.71
C ALA A 321 6.34 -13.30 2.77
N GLY A 322 5.10 -13.61 3.09
CA GLY A 322 3.93 -13.18 2.35
C GLY A 322 2.95 -12.49 3.27
N ARG A 323 2.28 -11.48 2.71
CA ARG A 323 1.05 -10.93 3.27
C ARG A 323 -0.01 -11.06 2.19
N CYS A 324 -1.20 -11.55 2.51
CA CYS A 324 -2.34 -11.46 1.62
C CYS A 324 -3.59 -10.91 2.31
N ILE A 325 -4.47 -10.26 1.54
CA ILE A 325 -5.70 -9.63 2.03
C ILE A 325 -6.87 -10.44 1.50
N LEU A 326 -7.70 -10.97 2.40
CA LEU A 326 -8.97 -11.59 2.04
C LEU A 326 -10.05 -10.50 1.93
N TYR A 327 -10.78 -10.49 0.83
CA TYR A 327 -11.92 -9.60 0.61
C TYR A 327 -13.23 -10.33 0.84
N SER A 328 -14.25 -9.59 1.28
CA SER A 328 -15.57 -10.15 1.53
C SER A 328 -16.36 -10.32 0.24
N GLU A 329 -17.10 -11.42 0.12
CA GLU A 329 -18.06 -11.65 -0.98
C GLU A 329 -19.48 -11.17 -0.60
N ARG A 330 -19.71 -10.82 0.66
CA ARG A 330 -21.04 -10.49 1.21
C ARG A 330 -20.98 -9.49 2.35
N ASN A 331 -22.14 -8.99 2.78
CA ASN A 331 -22.22 -8.26 4.04
C ASN A 331 -22.01 -9.23 5.21
N MET A 332 -21.19 -8.84 6.18
CA MET A 332 -21.00 -9.56 7.44
C MET A 332 -20.77 -8.59 8.60
N VAL A 333 -20.99 -9.07 9.82
CA VAL A 333 -20.67 -8.34 11.05
C VAL A 333 -19.71 -9.18 11.86
N MET A 334 -18.55 -8.63 12.19
CA MET A 334 -17.56 -9.35 12.99
C MET A 334 -18.08 -9.59 14.41
N THR A 335 -18.02 -10.83 14.90
CA THR A 335 -18.38 -11.17 16.29
C THR A 335 -17.12 -11.41 17.12
N GLU A 336 -17.24 -11.31 18.45
CA GLU A 336 -16.13 -11.64 19.36
C GLU A 336 -15.67 -13.09 19.16
N THR A 337 -16.60 -14.04 19.07
CA THR A 337 -16.30 -15.46 18.86
C THR A 337 -15.49 -15.68 17.58
N VAL A 338 -15.92 -15.09 16.46
CA VAL A 338 -15.21 -15.26 15.20
C VAL A 338 -13.85 -14.58 15.24
N ARG A 339 -13.78 -13.34 15.73
CA ARG A 339 -12.50 -12.64 15.92
C ARG A 339 -11.50 -13.49 16.71
N ASP A 340 -11.93 -14.07 17.83
CA ASP A 340 -11.07 -14.89 18.68
C ASP A 340 -10.61 -16.18 17.99
N MET A 341 -11.43 -16.78 17.12
CA MET A 341 -11.01 -17.90 16.27
C MET A 341 -9.98 -17.45 15.21
N LEU A 342 -10.13 -16.27 14.61
CA LEU A 342 -9.17 -15.77 13.61
C LEU A 342 -7.79 -15.56 14.22
N LEU A 343 -7.71 -15.20 15.51
CA LEU A 343 -6.45 -15.04 16.26
C LEU A 343 -5.65 -16.35 16.44
N GLU A 344 -6.22 -17.51 16.12
CA GLU A 344 -5.48 -18.79 16.10
C GLU A 344 -4.52 -18.93 14.90
N ARG A 345 -4.55 -17.97 13.97
CA ARG A 345 -3.70 -17.91 12.78
C ARG A 345 -2.76 -16.71 12.82
N ASP A 346 -1.74 -16.73 11.98
CA ASP A 346 -0.86 -15.58 11.75
C ASP A 346 -1.60 -14.53 10.92
N VAL A 347 -2.44 -13.74 11.58
CA VAL A 347 -3.31 -12.73 10.95
C VAL A 347 -3.03 -11.31 11.43
N CYS A 348 -3.60 -10.37 10.71
CA CYS A 348 -3.23 -8.98 10.68
C CYS A 348 -4.41 -8.15 10.17
N ASP A 349 -4.54 -6.89 10.61
CA ASP A 349 -5.69 -6.03 10.29
C ASP A 349 -7.01 -6.71 10.73
N ILE A 350 -7.06 -7.08 12.01
CA ILE A 350 -8.15 -7.89 12.56
C ILE A 350 -9.35 -6.99 12.89
N PRO A 351 -10.53 -7.19 12.28
CA PRO A 351 -11.70 -6.35 12.57
C PRO A 351 -12.13 -6.41 14.03
N VAL A 352 -12.61 -5.28 14.56
CA VAL A 352 -13.18 -5.25 15.91
C VAL A 352 -14.58 -5.88 15.92
N ALA A 353 -14.99 -6.41 17.06
CA ALA A 353 -16.35 -6.93 17.21
C ALA A 353 -17.39 -5.82 16.99
N GLY A 354 -18.44 -6.13 16.22
CA GLY A 354 -19.47 -5.19 15.78
C GLY A 354 -19.15 -4.46 14.47
N GLN A 355 -17.93 -4.58 13.93
CA GLN A 355 -17.59 -3.98 12.65
C GLN A 355 -18.38 -4.63 11.51
N VAL A 356 -19.06 -3.79 10.72
CA VAL A 356 -19.75 -4.19 9.50
C VAL A 356 -18.74 -4.19 8.36
N ILE A 357 -18.73 -5.26 7.56
CA ILE A 357 -17.87 -5.41 6.39
C ILE A 357 -18.75 -5.71 5.19
N GLY A 358 -18.69 -4.83 4.20
CA GLY A 358 -19.46 -4.93 2.95
C GLY A 358 -18.82 -5.84 1.91
N PRO A 359 -19.55 -6.18 0.82
CA PRO A 359 -18.98 -6.88 -0.32
C PRO A 359 -17.83 -6.10 -0.95
N ASN A 360 -16.77 -6.79 -1.33
CA ASN A 360 -15.52 -6.26 -1.89
C ASN A 360 -14.71 -5.37 -0.93
N GLU A 361 -15.04 -5.35 0.36
CA GLU A 361 -14.20 -4.72 1.38
C GLU A 361 -13.17 -5.70 1.94
N PRO A 362 -11.98 -5.21 2.34
CA PRO A 362 -10.98 -6.06 2.99
C PRO A 362 -11.53 -6.57 4.33
N VAL A 363 -11.41 -7.88 4.56
CA VAL A 363 -11.85 -8.53 5.80
C VAL A 363 -10.70 -8.61 6.79
N ILE A 364 -9.59 -9.22 6.35
CA ILE A 364 -8.44 -9.50 7.21
C ILE A 364 -7.23 -9.79 6.33
N SER A 365 -6.05 -9.55 6.88
CA SER A 365 -4.79 -9.93 6.27
C SER A 365 -4.21 -11.18 6.92
N VAL A 366 -3.62 -12.05 6.10
CA VAL A 366 -2.88 -13.24 6.51
C VAL A 366 -1.41 -13.01 6.29
N LEU A 367 -0.59 -13.41 7.24
CA LEU A 367 0.86 -13.45 7.15
C LEU A 367 1.32 -14.90 7.01
N SER A 368 2.37 -15.12 6.24
CA SER A 368 3.01 -16.43 6.13
C SER A 368 4.50 -16.27 5.86
N PHE A 369 5.28 -17.30 6.21
CA PHE A 369 6.71 -17.35 5.96
C PHE A 369 7.13 -18.77 5.59
N GLY A 370 8.20 -18.90 4.82
CA GLY A 370 8.68 -20.19 4.31
C GLY A 370 10.09 -20.09 3.73
N ASN A 371 10.61 -21.23 3.30
CA ASN A 371 11.92 -21.36 2.66
C ASN A 371 11.91 -20.99 1.17
N ASP A 372 10.72 -20.99 0.56
CA ASP A 372 10.48 -20.58 -0.81
C ASP A 372 9.09 -19.94 -0.97
N ARG A 373 8.84 -19.43 -2.18
CA ARG A 373 7.57 -18.80 -2.55
C ARG A 373 6.36 -19.75 -2.41
N ASP A 374 6.53 -21.02 -2.75
CA ASP A 374 5.42 -21.98 -2.80
C ASP A 374 4.97 -22.37 -1.40
N GLU A 375 5.90 -22.54 -0.46
CA GLU A 375 5.60 -22.72 0.97
C GLU A 375 4.79 -21.52 1.51
N VAL A 376 5.17 -20.29 1.18
CA VAL A 376 4.46 -19.07 1.58
C VAL A 376 3.04 -19.02 0.99
N ILE A 377 2.87 -19.32 -0.30
CA ILE A 377 1.55 -19.39 -0.93
C ILE A 377 0.67 -20.47 -0.28
N CYS A 378 1.22 -21.66 -0.02
CA CYS A 378 0.50 -22.75 0.63
C CYS A 378 0.04 -22.33 2.04
N GLY A 379 0.94 -21.76 2.86
CA GLY A 379 0.60 -21.30 4.20
C GLY A 379 -0.48 -20.20 4.21
N MET A 380 -0.44 -19.27 3.26
CA MET A 380 -1.49 -18.26 3.10
C MET A 380 -2.83 -18.89 2.70
N LYS A 381 -2.83 -19.83 1.75
CA LYS A 381 -4.06 -20.52 1.32
C LYS A 381 -4.68 -21.34 2.44
N ASP A 382 -3.88 -22.08 3.20
CA ASP A 382 -4.35 -22.88 4.33
C ASP A 382 -5.01 -22.01 5.41
N SER A 383 -4.39 -20.86 5.70
CA SER A 383 -4.95 -19.89 6.65
C SER A 383 -6.23 -19.25 6.11
N VAL A 384 -6.28 -18.88 4.82
CA VAL A 384 -7.50 -18.33 4.21
C VAL A 384 -8.65 -19.35 4.18
N MET A 385 -8.36 -20.64 3.93
CA MET A 385 -9.39 -21.68 4.01
C MET A 385 -9.97 -21.77 5.42
N PHE A 386 -9.13 -21.80 6.45
CA PHE A 386 -9.58 -21.79 7.84
C PHE A 386 -10.42 -20.55 8.17
N ILE A 387 -9.95 -19.36 7.77
CA ILE A 387 -10.66 -18.09 8.01
C ILE A 387 -12.04 -18.11 7.35
N ARG A 388 -12.14 -18.57 6.09
CA ARG A 388 -13.43 -18.70 5.39
C ARG A 388 -14.39 -19.64 6.13
N GLU A 389 -13.91 -20.77 6.62
CA GLU A 389 -14.71 -21.68 7.43
C GLU A 389 -15.19 -21.03 8.74
N SER A 390 -14.32 -20.28 9.43
CA SER A 390 -14.69 -19.52 10.63
C SER A 390 -15.71 -18.42 10.35
N LEU A 391 -15.57 -17.69 9.23
CA LEU A 391 -16.50 -16.63 8.83
C LEU A 391 -17.88 -17.16 8.44
N ASN A 392 -17.99 -18.42 7.98
CA ASN A 392 -19.29 -19.04 7.72
C ASN A 392 -20.12 -19.26 8.99
N LEU A 393 -19.50 -19.23 10.18
CA LEU A 393 -20.23 -19.24 11.46
C LEU A 393 -21.02 -17.95 11.71
N LEU A 394 -20.81 -16.90 10.91
CA LEU A 394 -21.62 -15.69 10.92
C LEU A 394 -22.97 -15.86 10.18
N GLU A 395 -23.25 -17.03 9.60
CA GLU A 395 -24.53 -17.35 8.93
C GLU A 395 -25.59 -17.94 9.86
N SER A 396 -25.23 -18.32 11.09
CA SER A 396 -26.13 -18.82 12.13
C SER A 396 -26.52 -17.74 13.12
#